data_AF-A0A957ZHX4-F1
#
_entry.id   AF-A0A957ZHX4-F1
#
_cell.length_a   1.000
_cell.length_b   1.000
_cell.length_c   1.000
_cell.angle_alpha   90.00
_cell.angle_beta   90.00
_cell.angle_gamma   90.00
#
_symmetry.space_group_name_H-M   'P 1'
#
loop_
_entity.id
_entity.type
_entity.pdbx_description
1 polymer ?
#
loop_
_entity_poly.entity_id
_entity_poly.type
_entity_poly.pdbx_seq_one_letter_code
_entity_poly.pdbx_strand_id
1 'polypeptide(L)'
;MQMIRSGYERFNILSSGINHFAWMHTITDRVTGEDLYPHFRQKYLHGFRTDFEPMTRELFGIFGLCPTAGDTHMVEYLAWTHDPLAKPWEKYDLKLQSWEGNIERRRTVRARAERLARGEEALEPLRAVHSEGAVEMILGIADDANTYYPAVNIPNRGALPGVPDWAVVEVPGVLNRAGVHGVTSPPLPRPVIEICRREAELASIVVDAAATGDRGLAMQA
;
A
#
# COMPACT_ATOMS: atom_id res chain seq x y z
N MET A 1 18.45 4.76 -4.39
CA MET A 1 17.59 5.95 -4.60
C MET A 1 17.42 6.32 -6.07
N GLN A 2 18.47 6.25 -6.92
CA GLN A 2 18.36 6.60 -8.35
C GLN A 2 17.27 5.80 -9.10
N MET A 3 17.19 4.47 -8.87
CA MET A 3 16.19 3.61 -9.51
C MET A 3 14.74 3.98 -9.17
N ILE A 4 14.44 4.32 -7.90
CA ILE A 4 13.09 4.71 -7.46
C ILE A 4 12.68 6.01 -8.15
N ARG A 5 13.57 7.01 -8.15
CA ARG A 5 13.33 8.29 -8.83
C ARG A 5 13.09 8.11 -10.32
N SER A 6 13.93 7.32 -11.00
CA SER A 6 13.73 6.99 -12.41
C SER A 6 12.40 6.27 -12.65
N GLY A 7 11.95 5.45 -11.70
CA GLY A 7 10.63 4.84 -11.73
C GLY A 7 9.49 5.86 -11.73
N TYR A 8 9.52 6.82 -10.80
CA TYR A 8 8.51 7.90 -10.75
C TYR A 8 8.50 8.78 -12.01
N GLU A 9 9.67 9.09 -12.55
CA GLU A 9 9.82 9.90 -13.77
C GLU A 9 9.36 9.15 -15.02
N ARG A 10 9.50 7.82 -15.05
CA ARG A 10 9.22 7.00 -16.24
C ARG A 10 7.85 6.35 -16.26
N PHE A 11 7.32 5.95 -15.10
CA PHE A 11 6.12 5.11 -15.04
C PHE A 11 4.96 5.85 -14.37
N ASN A 12 3.79 5.76 -15.00
CA ASN A 12 2.53 6.13 -14.41
C ASN A 12 1.80 4.84 -14.02
N ILE A 13 1.51 4.70 -12.73
CA ILE A 13 0.87 3.51 -12.17
C ILE A 13 -0.47 3.94 -11.59
N LEU A 14 -1.52 3.20 -11.96
CA LEU A 14 -2.82 3.28 -11.31
C LEU A 14 -3.00 2.02 -10.46
N SER A 15 -3.27 2.20 -9.17
CA SER A 15 -3.60 1.12 -8.26
C SER A 15 -4.77 1.51 -7.36
N SER A 16 -5.55 0.53 -6.94
CA SER A 16 -6.56 0.74 -5.90
C SER A 16 -6.79 -0.50 -5.05
N GLY A 17 -7.37 -0.29 -3.86
CA GLY A 17 -7.77 -1.34 -2.94
C GLY A 17 -8.02 -0.75 -1.56
N ILE A 18 -7.57 -1.46 -0.53
CA ILE A 18 -7.43 -0.93 0.82
C ILE A 18 -5.95 -0.92 1.19
N ASN A 19 -5.59 -0.25 2.28
CA ASN A 19 -4.20 -0.21 2.73
C ASN A 19 -3.61 -1.63 2.83
N HIS A 20 -2.38 -1.81 2.35
CA HIS A 20 -1.68 -3.11 2.30
C HIS A 20 -2.35 -4.21 1.46
N PHE A 21 -3.44 -3.92 0.75
CA PHE A 21 -4.14 -4.87 -0.12
C PHE A 21 -4.63 -4.18 -1.42
N ALA A 22 -3.75 -3.40 -2.03
CA ALA A 22 -3.99 -2.71 -3.28
C ALA A 22 -3.47 -3.49 -4.50
N TRP A 23 -4.08 -3.23 -5.64
CA TRP A 23 -3.85 -3.94 -6.89
C TRP A 23 -3.62 -2.96 -8.02
N MET A 24 -2.60 -3.22 -8.83
CA MET A 24 -2.24 -2.42 -9.99
C MET A 24 -3.21 -2.69 -11.14
N HIS A 25 -3.85 -1.63 -11.63
CA HIS A 25 -4.70 -1.66 -12.82
C HIS A 25 -3.89 -1.41 -14.08
N THR A 26 -2.98 -0.44 -14.05
CA THR A 26 -2.22 -0.02 -15.21
C THR A 26 -0.80 0.36 -14.84
N ILE A 27 0.11 0.19 -15.79
CA ILE A 27 1.44 0.78 -15.80
C ILE A 27 1.68 1.31 -17.21
N THR A 28 1.86 2.62 -17.35
CA THR A 28 2.12 3.27 -18.63
C THR A 28 3.42 4.05 -18.61
N ASP A 29 4.06 4.15 -19.77
CA ASP A 29 5.22 5.01 -19.95
C ASP A 29 4.78 6.48 -19.93
N ARG A 30 5.33 7.29 -19.02
CA ARG A 30 4.99 8.72 -18.89
C ARG A 30 5.39 9.54 -20.11
N VAL A 31 6.42 9.12 -20.84
CA VAL A 31 6.98 9.86 -21.98
C VAL A 31 6.26 9.47 -23.27
N THR A 32 6.09 8.17 -23.51
CA THR A 32 5.52 7.66 -24.76
C THR A 32 4.01 7.42 -24.69
N GLY A 33 3.45 7.27 -23.49
CA GLY A 33 2.05 6.87 -23.28
C GLY A 33 1.79 5.38 -23.54
N GLU A 34 2.83 4.58 -23.78
CA GLU A 34 2.71 3.15 -24.06
C GLU A 34 2.13 2.39 -22.86
N ASP A 35 1.20 1.47 -23.13
CA ASP A 35 0.73 0.49 -22.14
C ASP A 35 1.81 -0.57 -21.92
N LEU A 36 2.44 -0.53 -20.75
CA LEU A 36 3.50 -1.45 -20.37
C LEU A 36 2.97 -2.67 -19.63
N TYR A 37 1.67 -2.72 -19.30
CA TYR A 37 1.10 -3.78 -18.48
C TYR A 37 1.27 -5.18 -19.10
N PRO A 38 1.08 -5.40 -20.41
CA PRO A 38 1.33 -6.69 -21.04
C PRO A 38 2.80 -7.14 -20.91
N HIS A 39 3.75 -6.22 -21.10
CA HIS A 39 5.17 -6.51 -20.98
C HIS A 39 5.57 -6.79 -19.54
N PHE A 40 5.10 -5.96 -18.60
CA PHE A 40 5.28 -6.15 -17.17
C PHE A 40 4.75 -7.53 -16.74
N ARG A 41 3.53 -7.89 -17.14
CA ARG A 41 2.93 -9.18 -16.82
C ARG A 41 3.78 -10.35 -17.31
N GLN A 42 4.23 -10.30 -18.57
CA GLN A 42 5.09 -11.34 -19.13
C GLN A 42 6.40 -11.49 -18.35
N LYS A 43 7.07 -10.38 -18.06
CA LYS A 43 8.36 -10.36 -17.34
C LYS A 43 8.22 -10.75 -15.89
N TYR A 44 7.17 -10.31 -15.21
CA TYR A 44 6.94 -10.66 -13.80
C TYR A 44 6.65 -12.15 -13.66
N LEU A 45 5.72 -12.69 -14.46
CA LEU A 45 5.31 -14.10 -14.33
C LEU A 45 6.35 -15.10 -14.86
N HIS A 46 7.11 -14.74 -15.90
CA HIS A 46 7.96 -15.70 -16.64
C HIS A 46 9.41 -15.23 -16.87
N GLY A 47 9.78 -14.05 -16.38
CA GLY A 47 11.10 -13.45 -16.60
C GLY A 47 12.09 -13.70 -15.47
N PHE A 48 12.83 -12.66 -15.10
CA PHE A 48 13.89 -12.73 -14.09
C PHE A 48 13.31 -12.80 -12.67
N ARG A 49 14.00 -13.50 -11.75
CA ARG A 49 13.61 -13.70 -10.35
C ARG A 49 12.23 -14.35 -10.21
N THR A 50 12.07 -15.56 -10.77
CA THR A 50 10.80 -16.29 -10.67
C THR A 50 10.42 -16.72 -9.25
N ASP A 51 11.38 -16.65 -8.35
CA ASP A 51 11.31 -16.88 -6.91
C ASP A 51 10.88 -15.64 -6.10
N PHE A 52 10.84 -14.45 -6.71
CA PHE A 52 10.45 -13.22 -6.02
C PHE A 52 8.93 -13.16 -5.84
N GLU A 53 8.52 -12.94 -4.58
CA GLU A 53 7.13 -12.77 -4.13
C GLU A 53 6.20 -13.85 -4.74
N PRO A 54 6.45 -15.15 -4.44
CA PRO A 54 5.75 -16.26 -5.07
C PRO A 54 4.22 -16.21 -4.87
N MET A 55 3.72 -15.65 -3.76
CA MET A 55 2.28 -15.47 -3.57
C MET A 55 1.73 -14.37 -4.47
N THR A 56 2.36 -13.21 -4.51
CA THR A 56 2.01 -12.08 -5.39
C THR A 56 1.98 -12.53 -6.84
N ARG A 57 2.96 -13.34 -7.25
CA ARG A 57 3.01 -13.95 -8.58
C ARG A 57 1.82 -14.87 -8.86
N GLU A 58 1.48 -15.75 -7.93
CA GLU A 58 0.35 -16.68 -8.09
C GLU A 58 -0.97 -15.91 -8.16
N LEU A 59 -1.18 -14.95 -7.26
CA LEU A 59 -2.35 -14.06 -7.26
C LEU A 59 -2.44 -13.25 -8.56
N PHE A 60 -1.32 -12.74 -9.07
CA PHE A 60 -1.29 -12.03 -10.35
C PHE A 60 -1.67 -12.95 -11.52
N GLY A 61 -1.20 -14.20 -11.51
CA GLY A 61 -1.61 -15.22 -12.47
C GLY A 61 -3.11 -15.51 -12.45
N ILE A 62 -3.71 -15.59 -11.26
CA ILE A 62 -5.12 -15.94 -11.04
C ILE A 62 -6.06 -14.77 -11.36
N PHE A 63 -5.77 -13.58 -10.83
CA PHE A 63 -6.69 -12.43 -10.87
C PHE A 63 -6.41 -11.47 -12.03
N GLY A 64 -5.27 -11.62 -12.71
CA GLY A 64 -4.88 -10.76 -13.82
C GLY A 64 -4.42 -9.35 -13.41
N LEU A 65 -4.56 -8.98 -12.14
CA LEU A 65 -4.03 -7.75 -11.56
C LEU A 65 -2.86 -8.05 -10.61
N CYS A 66 -1.80 -7.25 -10.63
CA CYS A 66 -0.66 -7.46 -9.74
C CYS A 66 -0.90 -6.79 -8.38
N PRO A 67 -0.85 -7.52 -7.26
CA PRO A 67 -0.81 -6.90 -5.94
C PRO A 67 0.41 -5.97 -5.77
N THR A 68 0.28 -4.92 -4.97
CA THR A 68 1.35 -3.91 -4.79
C THR A 68 2.07 -4.00 -3.44
N ALA A 69 1.50 -4.66 -2.43
CA ALA A 69 2.02 -4.67 -1.06
C ALA A 69 3.04 -5.80 -0.76
N GLY A 70 3.20 -6.77 -1.66
CA GLY A 70 4.07 -7.94 -1.47
C GLY A 70 3.49 -9.01 -0.53
N ASP A 71 4.11 -10.18 -0.48
CA ASP A 71 3.58 -11.41 0.11
C ASP A 71 3.33 -11.27 1.61
N THR A 72 4.26 -10.63 2.33
CA THR A 72 4.18 -10.47 3.80
C THR A 72 3.03 -9.59 4.26
N HIS A 73 2.51 -8.72 3.40
CA HIS A 73 1.30 -7.95 3.69
C HIS A 73 0.06 -8.67 3.15
N MET A 74 0.11 -9.15 1.91
CA MET A 74 -1.02 -9.82 1.26
C MET A 74 -1.51 -11.03 2.05
N VAL A 75 -0.60 -11.79 2.67
CA VAL A 75 -0.93 -12.98 3.47
C VAL A 75 -1.93 -12.68 4.59
N GLU A 76 -1.81 -11.52 5.24
CA GLU A 76 -2.60 -11.17 6.43
C GLU A 76 -4.09 -11.04 6.11
N TYR A 77 -4.43 -10.78 4.85
CA TYR A 77 -5.79 -10.58 4.33
C TYR A 77 -6.43 -11.88 3.83
N LEU A 78 -5.67 -12.98 3.77
CA LEU A 78 -6.06 -14.20 3.06
C LEU A 78 -6.16 -15.35 4.05
N ALA A 79 -7.35 -15.60 4.62
CA ALA A 79 -7.52 -16.62 5.67
C ALA A 79 -6.92 -18.01 5.34
N TRP A 80 -6.94 -18.43 4.08
CA TRP A 80 -6.41 -19.72 3.63
C TRP A 80 -4.88 -19.83 3.69
N THR A 81 -4.14 -18.73 3.86
CA THR A 81 -2.68 -18.74 4.03
C THR A 81 -2.25 -19.13 5.46
N HIS A 82 -3.20 -19.20 6.39
CA HIS A 82 -2.98 -19.49 7.80
C HIS A 82 -3.33 -20.94 8.18
N ASP A 83 -3.58 -21.81 7.20
CA ASP A 83 -3.92 -23.21 7.44
C ASP A 83 -2.71 -24.01 7.97
N PRO A 84 -2.76 -24.57 9.19
CA PRO A 84 -1.67 -25.37 9.75
C PRO A 84 -1.44 -26.71 9.07
N LEU A 85 -2.41 -27.21 8.30
CA LEU A 85 -2.26 -28.43 7.54
C LEU A 85 -1.54 -28.18 6.21
N ALA A 86 -2.01 -27.19 5.43
CA ALA A 86 -1.39 -26.84 4.16
C ALA A 86 -0.06 -26.09 4.31
N LYS A 87 0.19 -25.46 5.46
CA LYS A 87 1.39 -24.64 5.78
C LYS A 87 1.84 -23.72 4.64
N PRO A 88 0.98 -22.82 4.14
CA PRO A 88 1.30 -21.99 2.97
C PRO A 88 2.55 -21.12 3.13
N TRP A 89 2.94 -20.77 4.36
CA TRP A 89 4.19 -20.06 4.66
C TRP A 89 5.45 -20.81 4.21
N GLU A 90 5.44 -22.14 4.14
CA GLU A 90 6.55 -22.93 3.59
C GLU A 90 6.62 -22.79 2.06
N LYS A 91 5.46 -22.82 1.38
CA LYS A 91 5.35 -22.65 -0.08
C LYS A 91 5.78 -21.25 -0.52
N TYR A 92 5.39 -20.24 0.25
CA TYR A 92 5.56 -18.83 -0.14
C TYR A 92 6.75 -18.13 0.54
N ASP A 93 7.62 -18.87 1.25
CA ASP A 93 8.75 -18.32 2.02
C ASP A 93 8.37 -17.11 2.90
N LEU A 94 7.23 -17.21 3.59
CA LEU A 94 6.72 -16.10 4.40
C LEU A 94 7.51 -15.96 5.68
N LYS A 95 7.97 -14.74 5.95
CA LYS A 95 8.78 -14.42 7.13
C LYS A 95 8.06 -13.40 7.99
N LEU A 96 7.93 -13.73 9.28
CA LEU A 96 7.43 -12.79 10.27
C LEU A 96 8.43 -11.66 10.48
N GLN A 97 7.92 -10.48 10.82
CA GLN A 97 8.80 -9.38 11.20
C GLN A 97 9.58 -9.70 12.47
N SER A 98 10.86 -9.31 12.49
CA SER A 98 11.69 -9.43 13.69
C SER A 98 11.30 -8.36 14.71
N TRP A 99 10.68 -8.77 15.82
CA TRP A 99 10.37 -7.89 16.94
C TRP A 99 11.64 -7.28 17.55
N GLU A 100 12.65 -8.11 17.83
CA GLU A 100 13.94 -7.67 18.37
C GLU A 100 14.65 -6.70 17.42
N GLY A 101 14.70 -7.03 16.13
CA GLY A 101 15.27 -6.17 15.11
C GLY A 101 14.53 -4.83 15.01
N ASN A 102 13.20 -4.83 15.13
CA ASN A 102 12.40 -3.61 15.15
C ASN A 102 12.64 -2.77 16.41
N ILE A 103 12.82 -3.38 17.58
CA ILE A 103 13.17 -2.68 18.82
C ILE A 103 14.55 -2.04 18.67
N GLU A 104 15.54 -2.79 18.17
CA GLU A 104 16.90 -2.30 18.00
C GLU A 104 16.99 -1.19 16.96
N ARG A 105 16.26 -1.31 15.85
CA ARG A 105 16.10 -0.25 14.85
C ARG A 105 15.55 1.03 15.48
N ARG A 106 14.49 0.94 16.29
CA ARG A 106 13.91 2.11 16.98
C ARG A 106 14.90 2.75 17.96
N ARG A 107 15.65 1.93 18.71
CA ARG A 107 16.71 2.42 19.61
C ARG A 107 17.79 3.17 18.83
N THR A 108 18.26 2.58 17.73
CA THR A 108 19.27 3.18 16.85
C THR A 108 18.81 4.53 16.28
N VAL A 109 17.59 4.58 15.75
CA VAL A 109 16.99 5.82 15.20
C VAL A 109 16.86 6.89 16.29
N ARG A 110 16.39 6.52 17.48
CA ARG A 110 16.26 7.45 18.63
C ARG A 110 17.62 7.99 19.09
N ALA A 111 18.60 7.11 19.28
CA ALA A 111 19.94 7.52 19.69
C ALA A 111 20.57 8.47 18.65
N ARG A 112 20.35 8.23 17.36
CA ARG A 112 20.77 9.15 16.29
C ARG A 112 20.08 10.52 16.41
N ALA A 113 18.77 10.54 16.60
CA ALA A 113 18.01 11.79 16.76
C ALA A 113 18.52 12.62 17.95
N GLU A 114 18.88 11.97 19.06
CA GLU A 114 19.46 12.63 20.24
C GLU A 114 20.84 13.22 19.96
N ARG A 115 21.71 12.51 19.23
CA ARG A 115 23.03 13.04 18.82
C ARG A 115 22.89 14.26 17.91
N LEU A 116 21.98 14.20 16.93
CA LEU A 116 21.66 15.33 16.05
C LEU A 116 21.17 16.55 16.86
N ALA A 117 20.28 16.33 17.83
CA ALA A 117 19.75 17.39 18.69
C ALA A 117 20.82 18.04 19.58
N ARG A 118 21.88 17.28 19.96
CA ARG A 118 23.04 17.79 20.70
C ARG A 118 24.13 18.40 19.82
N GLY A 119 23.96 18.40 18.50
CA GLY A 119 24.98 18.89 17.56
C GLY A 119 26.19 17.95 17.41
N GLU A 120 26.07 16.69 17.82
CA GLU A 120 27.12 15.66 17.71
C GLU A 120 27.18 15.03 16.30
N GLU A 121 26.15 15.26 15.47
CA GLU A 121 26.07 14.83 14.08
C GLU A 121 25.59 16.01 13.22
N ALA A 122 26.12 16.13 12.01
CA ALA A 122 25.76 17.16 11.04
C ALA A 122 24.30 17.00 10.56
N LEU A 123 23.58 18.12 10.39
CA LEU A 123 22.20 18.12 9.89
C LEU A 123 22.12 18.09 8.36
N GLU A 124 23.21 18.45 7.67
CA GLU A 124 23.33 18.53 6.21
C GLU A 124 22.81 17.29 5.49
N PRO A 125 23.10 16.03 5.94
CA PRO A 125 22.57 14.84 5.29
C PRO A 125 21.04 14.75 5.31
N LEU A 126 20.37 15.37 6.30
CA LEU A 126 18.90 15.36 6.38
C LEU A 126 18.25 16.23 5.30
N ARG A 127 18.98 17.19 4.71
CA ARG A 127 18.47 18.05 3.63
C ARG A 127 18.30 17.33 2.30
N ALA A 128 18.98 16.19 2.13
CA ALA A 128 18.94 15.39 0.90
C ALA A 128 17.97 14.20 0.99
N VAL A 129 17.20 14.09 2.08
CA VAL A 129 16.25 12.99 2.28
C VAL A 129 15.08 13.17 1.30
N HIS A 130 14.73 12.09 0.61
CA HIS A 130 13.55 12.07 -0.24
C HIS A 130 12.30 12.10 0.64
N SER A 131 11.35 12.98 0.32
CA SER A 131 10.06 13.00 0.98
C SER A 131 9.35 11.66 0.76
N GLU A 132 8.71 11.16 1.82
CA GLU A 132 7.79 10.00 1.71
C GLU A 132 6.38 10.45 1.27
N GLY A 133 6.24 11.68 0.78
CA GLY A 133 5.00 12.22 0.20
C GLY A 133 4.29 13.30 1.00
N ALA A 134 4.57 13.39 2.30
CA ALA A 134 3.86 14.31 3.19
C ALA A 134 4.05 15.78 2.78
N VAL A 135 5.27 16.16 2.36
CA VAL A 135 5.56 17.53 1.91
C VAL A 135 4.77 17.86 0.64
N GLU A 136 4.76 16.96 -0.33
CA GLU A 136 4.04 17.12 -1.59
C GLU A 136 2.53 17.21 -1.37
N MET A 137 1.97 16.42 -0.44
CA MET A 137 0.57 16.50 -0.06
C MET A 137 0.21 17.83 0.62
N ILE A 138 1.06 18.27 1.57
CA ILE A 138 0.87 19.55 2.26
C ILE A 138 0.90 20.71 1.26
N LEU A 139 1.90 20.76 0.38
CA LEU A 139 2.01 21.79 -0.66
C LEU A 139 0.84 21.73 -1.64
N GLY A 140 0.41 20.52 -2.05
CA GLY A 140 -0.73 20.36 -2.93
C GLY A 140 -2.02 20.99 -2.38
N ILE A 141 -2.24 20.87 -1.07
CA ILE A 141 -3.38 21.48 -0.38
C ILE A 141 -3.15 22.99 -0.15
N ALA A 142 -1.99 23.36 0.41
CA ALA A 142 -1.69 24.73 0.82
C ALA A 142 -1.63 25.70 -0.37
N ASP A 143 -1.12 25.23 -1.51
CA ASP A 143 -0.95 26.04 -2.73
C ASP A 143 -2.15 25.91 -3.69
N ASP A 144 -3.23 25.22 -3.30
CA ASP A 144 -4.42 24.96 -4.12
C ASP A 144 -4.07 24.37 -5.51
N ALA A 145 -3.09 23.47 -5.54
CA ALA A 145 -2.37 23.11 -6.76
C ALA A 145 -3.04 22.03 -7.62
N ASN A 146 -4.15 21.44 -7.17
CA ASN A 146 -4.79 20.26 -7.78
C ASN A 146 -3.78 19.12 -8.04
N THR A 147 -2.89 18.88 -7.07
CA THR A 147 -1.82 17.89 -7.18
C THR A 147 -2.43 16.49 -7.23
N TYR A 148 -2.14 15.74 -8.29
CA TYR A 148 -2.45 14.31 -8.34
C TYR A 148 -1.48 13.53 -7.44
N TYR A 149 -2.02 12.65 -6.61
CA TYR A 149 -1.27 11.77 -5.74
C TYR A 149 -1.69 10.31 -5.98
N PRO A 150 -0.72 9.39 -6.20
CA PRO A 150 -1.03 8.06 -6.73
C PRO A 150 -1.77 7.15 -5.74
N ALA A 151 -1.66 7.40 -4.43
CA ALA A 151 -2.33 6.61 -3.40
C ALA A 151 -2.58 7.44 -2.14
N VAL A 152 -3.85 7.60 -1.77
CA VAL A 152 -4.31 8.21 -0.52
C VAL A 152 -5.31 7.28 0.15
N ASN A 153 -5.31 7.25 1.48
CA ASN A 153 -6.29 6.51 2.27
C ASN A 153 -7.42 7.46 2.70
N ILE A 154 -8.61 7.31 2.11
CA ILE A 154 -9.76 8.21 2.30
C ILE A 154 -11.08 7.41 2.36
N PRO A 155 -12.16 7.97 2.93
CA PRO A 155 -13.49 7.37 2.80
C PRO A 155 -13.87 7.18 1.33
N ASN A 156 -14.40 6.00 1.00
CA ASN A 156 -14.57 5.55 -0.37
C ASN A 156 -15.39 6.51 -1.23
N ARG A 157 -16.62 6.85 -0.79
CA ARG A 157 -17.53 7.77 -1.52
C ARG A 157 -17.56 7.51 -3.04
N GLY A 158 -17.64 6.24 -3.44
CA GLY A 158 -17.63 5.80 -4.83
C GLY A 158 -16.27 5.75 -5.56
N ALA A 159 -15.13 6.03 -4.90
CA ALA A 159 -13.81 6.02 -5.54
C ALA A 159 -13.31 4.61 -5.90
N LEU A 160 -13.69 3.60 -5.12
CA LEU A 160 -13.46 2.18 -5.36
C LEU A 160 -14.83 1.47 -5.52
N PRO A 161 -15.24 1.19 -6.76
CA PRO A 161 -16.53 0.56 -7.02
C PRO A 161 -16.65 -0.80 -6.34
N GLY A 162 -17.80 -0.99 -5.68
CA GLY A 162 -18.10 -2.23 -4.97
C GLY A 162 -17.74 -2.19 -3.48
N VAL A 163 -16.92 -1.28 -2.97
CA VAL A 163 -16.69 -1.16 -1.52
C VAL A 163 -17.70 -0.16 -0.90
N PRO A 164 -18.17 -0.32 0.36
CA PRO A 164 -19.09 0.65 0.97
C PRO A 164 -18.53 2.08 1.00
N ASP A 165 -19.38 3.09 0.89
CA ASP A 165 -18.96 4.50 0.81
C ASP A 165 -18.24 5.02 2.05
N TRP A 166 -18.52 4.41 3.21
CA TRP A 166 -17.93 4.78 4.49
C TRP A 166 -16.55 4.17 4.71
N ALA A 167 -16.21 3.08 4.01
CA ALA A 167 -14.96 2.36 4.21
C ALA A 167 -13.77 3.20 3.77
N VAL A 168 -12.65 3.10 4.49
CA VAL A 168 -11.40 3.72 4.06
C VAL A 168 -10.77 2.85 2.98
N VAL A 169 -10.50 3.46 1.82
CA VAL A 169 -9.90 2.80 0.65
C VAL A 169 -8.60 3.50 0.28
N GLU A 170 -7.69 2.76 -0.35
CA GLU A 170 -6.46 3.26 -0.93
C GLU A 170 -6.67 3.44 -2.44
N VAL A 171 -6.75 4.69 -2.89
CA VAL A 171 -7.04 5.10 -4.27
C VAL A 171 -6.22 6.32 -4.65
N PRO A 172 -6.06 6.68 -5.93
CA PRO A 172 -5.48 7.96 -6.27
C PRO A 172 -6.36 9.12 -5.82
N GLY A 173 -5.75 10.27 -5.57
CA GLY A 173 -6.44 11.48 -5.15
C GLY A 173 -5.92 12.74 -5.81
N VAL A 174 -6.75 13.78 -5.82
CA VAL A 174 -6.39 15.14 -6.18
C VAL A 174 -6.40 15.99 -4.92
N LEU A 175 -5.29 16.67 -4.64
CA LEU A 175 -5.05 17.51 -3.47
C LEU A 175 -5.20 18.98 -3.86
N ASN A 176 -6.05 19.71 -3.16
CA ASN A 176 -6.20 21.15 -3.33
C ASN A 176 -6.70 21.80 -2.03
N ARG A 177 -7.01 23.10 -2.02
CA ARG A 177 -7.43 23.81 -0.81
C ARG A 177 -8.73 23.26 -0.20
N ALA A 178 -9.56 22.58 -1.00
CA ALA A 178 -10.77 21.92 -0.51
C ALA A 178 -10.50 20.53 0.11
N GLY A 179 -9.24 20.07 0.13
CA GLY A 179 -8.81 18.84 0.77
C GLY A 179 -8.37 17.77 -0.23
N VAL A 180 -8.61 16.50 0.12
CA VAL A 180 -8.24 15.33 -0.69
C VAL A 180 -9.49 14.77 -1.36
N HIS A 181 -9.48 14.70 -2.69
CA HIS A 181 -10.61 14.23 -3.48
C HIS A 181 -10.24 12.93 -4.19
N GLY A 182 -10.96 11.84 -3.90
CA GLY A 182 -10.71 10.54 -4.51
C GLY A 182 -10.96 10.55 -6.01
N VAL A 183 -10.08 9.89 -6.77
CA VAL A 183 -10.26 9.61 -8.19
C VAL A 183 -10.86 8.22 -8.32
N THR A 184 -12.01 8.11 -8.98
CA THR A 184 -12.64 6.82 -9.21
C THR A 184 -11.74 5.90 -10.02
N SER A 185 -11.42 4.76 -9.43
CA SER A 185 -10.61 3.70 -10.05
C SER A 185 -11.51 2.66 -10.74
N PRO A 186 -10.98 1.89 -11.70
CA PRO A 186 -11.68 0.74 -12.24
C PRO A 186 -12.07 -0.27 -11.14
N PRO A 187 -13.14 -1.06 -11.34
CA PRO A 187 -13.52 -2.09 -10.39
C PRO A 187 -12.43 -3.17 -10.30
N LEU A 188 -12.16 -3.64 -9.08
CA LEU A 188 -11.32 -4.82 -8.86
C LEU A 188 -12.09 -6.11 -9.19
N PRO A 189 -11.39 -7.25 -9.41
CA PRO A 189 -12.04 -8.55 -9.54
C PRO A 189 -12.99 -8.83 -8.38
N ARG A 190 -14.17 -9.39 -8.67
CA ARG A 190 -15.22 -9.62 -7.65
C ARG A 190 -14.71 -10.31 -6.38
N PRO A 191 -13.91 -11.39 -6.45
CA PRO A 191 -13.40 -12.03 -5.23
C PRO A 191 -12.47 -11.13 -4.41
N VAL A 192 -11.71 -10.26 -5.06
CA VAL A 192 -10.83 -9.27 -4.40
C VAL A 192 -11.68 -8.21 -3.69
N ILE A 193 -12.75 -7.72 -4.32
CA ILE A 193 -13.69 -6.79 -3.69
C ILE A 193 -14.31 -7.40 -2.42
N GLU A 194 -14.72 -8.67 -2.44
CA GLU A 194 -15.28 -9.30 -1.24
C GLU A 194 -14.28 -9.38 -0.08
N ILE A 195 -13.00 -9.60 -0.37
CA ILE A 195 -11.94 -9.54 0.65
C ILE A 195 -11.84 -8.10 1.19
N CYS A 196 -11.76 -7.08 0.32
CA CYS A 196 -11.72 -5.68 0.76
C CYS A 196 -12.92 -5.30 1.65
N ARG A 197 -14.13 -5.78 1.31
CA ARG A 197 -15.33 -5.53 2.12
C ARG A 197 -15.24 -6.16 3.50
N ARG A 198 -14.81 -7.43 3.56
CA ARG A 198 -14.65 -8.15 4.83
C ARG A 198 -13.69 -7.42 5.76
N GLU A 199 -12.55 -7.00 5.24
CA GLU A 199 -11.54 -6.31 6.05
C GLU A 199 -11.98 -4.89 6.45
N ALA A 200 -12.71 -4.18 5.60
CA ALA A 200 -13.30 -2.89 5.96
C ALA A 200 -14.32 -3.03 7.10
N GLU A 201 -15.15 -4.07 7.06
CA GLU A 201 -16.12 -4.37 8.13
C GLU A 201 -15.41 -4.76 9.43
N LEU A 202 -14.42 -5.65 9.36
CA LEU A 202 -13.60 -6.04 10.50
C LEU A 202 -12.96 -4.82 11.17
N ALA A 203 -12.33 -3.94 10.37
CA ALA A 203 -11.74 -2.71 10.87
C ALA A 203 -12.78 -1.79 11.52
N SER A 204 -13.99 -1.68 10.95
CA SER A 204 -15.08 -0.88 11.52
C SER A 204 -15.48 -1.38 12.91
N ILE A 205 -15.68 -2.69 13.07
CA ILE A 205 -16.05 -3.30 14.36
C ILE A 205 -14.95 -3.06 15.41
N VAL A 206 -13.68 -3.17 15.01
CA VAL A 206 -12.53 -2.87 15.89
C VAL A 206 -12.53 -1.41 16.34
N VAL A 207 -12.82 -0.47 15.42
CA VAL A 207 -12.93 0.96 15.75
C VAL A 207 -14.08 1.21 16.72
N ASP A 208 -15.25 0.63 16.49
CA ASP A 208 -16.40 0.76 17.37
C ASP A 208 -16.13 0.19 18.76
N ALA A 209 -15.50 -0.99 18.84
CA ALA A 209 -15.09 -1.60 20.09
C ALA A 209 -14.13 -0.68 20.88
N ALA A 210 -13.15 -0.09 20.21
CA ALA A 210 -12.20 0.83 20.84
C ALA A 210 -12.87 2.15 21.29
N ALA A 211 -13.76 2.71 20.46
CA ALA A 211 -14.43 3.98 20.75
C ALA A 211 -15.45 3.87 21.90
N THR A 212 -16.10 2.72 22.03
CA THR A 212 -17.13 2.46 23.05
C THR A 212 -16.62 1.74 24.29
N GLY A 213 -15.44 1.10 24.20
CA GLY A 213 -14.92 0.21 25.24
C GLY A 213 -15.67 -1.13 25.31
N ASP A 214 -16.37 -1.53 24.25
CA ASP A 214 -17.16 -2.76 24.22
C ASP A 214 -16.32 -4.00 23.87
N ARG A 215 -16.07 -4.83 24.89
CA ARG A 215 -15.38 -6.12 24.73
C ARG A 215 -16.16 -7.10 23.84
N GLY A 216 -17.50 -7.03 23.83
CA GLY A 216 -18.35 -7.87 22.99
C GLY A 216 -18.14 -7.62 21.50
N LEU A 217 -18.01 -6.35 21.10
CA LEU A 217 -17.63 -6.00 19.72
C LEU A 217 -16.21 -6.49 19.40
N ALA A 218 -15.26 -6.30 20.32
CA ALA A 218 -13.89 -6.79 20.14
C ALA A 218 -13.77 -8.32 20.00
N MET A 219 -14.73 -9.09 20.53
CA MET A 219 -14.77 -10.56 20.37
C MET A 219 -15.47 -11.00 19.07
N GLN A 220 -16.25 -10.13 18.43
CA GLN A 220 -16.88 -10.39 17.13
C GLN A 220 -15.92 -10.16 15.97
N ALA A 221 -15.06 -9.15 16.12
CA ALA A 221 -13.90 -8.91 15.26
C ALA A 221 -12.88 -10.06 15.40
#